data_AF-A0A6J6XS06-F1
#
_entry.id   AF-A0A6J6XS06-F1
#
_cell.length_a   1.000
_cell.length_b   1.000
_cell.length_c   1.000
_cell.angle_alpha   90.00
_cell.angle_beta   90.00
_cell.angle_gamma   90.00
#
_symmetry.space_group_name_H-M   'P 1'
#
loop_
_entity.id
_entity.type
_entity.pdbx_description
1 polymer ?
#
loop_
_entity_poly.entity_id
_entity_poly.type
_entity_poly.pdbx_seq_one_letter_code
_entity_poly.pdbx_strand_id
1 'polypeptide(L)'
;MSQTFVRRVVTGIDTAGRHVISGDGAAPNTIETDTVAVSEVLWIDGPLLSIGDSPDKDNSGFALEPPPGGTSARVIRMPGIPVGADPDTTWLRVAGDDAATPGMHATDTLDLMVVLEGSVVMGLEDGERTIGPGEFVVQRGTLHRWRPADENGWTYFVAMLRPDLNTKADIGGVKPATSGDKPVRRVVTGSSVVDGGAADHRVVTDSAVVDGGAAHGVSSPTTTITDLWHTGGPLQSVEQGGDPDGPWSLVPPAGGLWFRLVELTPAPPSEDGWHFTPTIDVDVVLRGRVLLELPDGVQTELGPGDVVIQRGTNHRWTALGDEQFAMATVMIDATADNA
;
A
#
# COMPACT_ATOMS: atom_id res chain seq x y z
N MET A 1 17.60 -19.34 -13.34
CA MET A 1 17.09 -18.07 -12.80
C MET A 1 15.96 -18.43 -11.88
N SER A 2 16.02 -18.15 -10.58
CA SER A 2 14.84 -18.31 -9.72
C SER A 2 13.78 -17.36 -10.28
N GLN A 3 12.62 -17.89 -10.64
CA GLN A 3 11.49 -17.04 -10.99
C GLN A 3 11.05 -16.38 -9.68
N THR A 4 11.29 -15.09 -9.53
CA THR A 4 10.65 -14.33 -8.46
C THR A 4 9.16 -14.26 -8.77
N PHE A 5 8.31 -14.38 -7.75
CA PHE A 5 6.86 -14.41 -7.94
C PHE A 5 6.23 -13.02 -8.15
N VAL A 6 7.05 -11.96 -8.13
CA VAL A 6 6.66 -10.58 -8.42
C VAL A 6 7.51 -10.03 -9.56
N ARG A 7 6.84 -9.50 -10.58
CA ARG A 7 7.44 -8.63 -11.59
C ARG A 7 7.28 -7.18 -11.14
N ARG A 8 8.38 -6.44 -11.19
CA ARG A 8 8.49 -5.04 -10.80
C ARG A 8 8.93 -4.22 -12.01
N VAL A 9 8.13 -3.22 -12.35
CA VAL A 9 8.44 -2.23 -13.39
C VAL A 9 8.72 -0.90 -12.70
N VAL A 10 9.81 -0.23 -13.08
CA VAL A 10 10.24 1.04 -12.48
C VAL A 10 10.33 2.08 -13.56
N THR A 11 9.53 3.14 -13.47
CA THR A 11 9.66 4.30 -14.35
C THR A 11 10.66 5.29 -13.77
N GLY A 12 11.16 6.21 -14.59
CA GLY A 12 12.02 7.28 -14.11
C GLY A 12 12.33 8.31 -15.19
N ILE A 13 13.03 9.37 -14.79
CA ILE A 13 13.51 10.40 -15.69
C ILE A 13 15.01 10.19 -15.88
N ASP A 14 15.45 9.98 -17.13
CA ASP A 14 16.85 9.76 -17.44
C ASP A 14 17.67 11.06 -17.41
N THR A 15 19.00 10.96 -17.59
CA THR A 15 19.90 12.12 -17.56
C THR A 15 19.66 13.16 -18.66
N ALA A 16 18.85 12.82 -19.68
CA ALA A 16 18.44 13.72 -20.75
C ALA A 16 17.04 14.32 -20.52
N GLY A 17 16.41 14.05 -19.37
CA GLY A 17 15.06 14.50 -19.04
C GLY A 17 13.95 13.67 -19.71
N ARG A 18 14.26 12.48 -20.23
CA ARG A 18 13.27 11.61 -20.87
C ARG A 18 12.62 10.69 -19.84
N HIS A 19 11.32 10.50 -19.97
CA HIS A 19 10.54 9.58 -19.16
C HIS A 19 10.69 8.17 -19.74
N VAL A 20 11.25 7.24 -18.96
CA VAL A 20 11.68 5.92 -19.42
C VAL A 20 11.27 4.82 -18.45
N ILE A 21 11.18 3.58 -18.95
CA ILE A 21 11.24 2.39 -18.10
C ILE A 21 12.71 2.18 -17.73
N SER A 22 13.03 2.44 -16.46
CA SER A 22 14.38 2.28 -15.91
C SER A 22 14.67 0.86 -15.42
N GLY A 23 13.63 0.05 -15.18
CA GLY A 23 13.75 -1.36 -14.85
C GLY A 23 12.45 -2.12 -15.13
N ASP A 24 12.57 -3.38 -15.56
CA ASP A 24 11.47 -4.34 -15.71
C ASP A 24 12.04 -5.73 -15.45
N GLY A 25 11.58 -6.38 -14.37
CA GLY A 25 12.05 -7.71 -14.02
C GLY A 25 11.69 -8.10 -12.61
N ALA A 26 12.50 -8.95 -12.00
CA ALA A 26 12.34 -9.37 -10.62
C ALA A 26 12.46 -8.20 -9.64
N ALA A 27 11.70 -8.24 -8.54
CA ALA A 27 11.98 -7.37 -7.41
C ALA A 27 13.41 -7.66 -6.87
N PRO A 28 14.24 -6.63 -6.65
CA PRO A 28 15.68 -6.80 -6.44
C PRO A 28 16.00 -7.54 -5.12
N ASN A 29 15.15 -7.36 -4.11
CA ASN A 29 15.30 -8.02 -2.81
C ASN A 29 14.13 -8.99 -2.59
N THR A 30 14.36 -10.26 -2.94
CA THR A 30 13.37 -11.33 -2.81
C THR A 30 13.93 -12.47 -1.97
N ILE A 31 13.18 -12.90 -0.95
CA ILE A 31 13.44 -14.13 -0.21
C ILE A 31 12.28 -15.09 -0.44
N GLU A 32 12.61 -16.36 -0.64
CA GLU A 32 11.65 -17.45 -0.67
C GLU A 32 12.18 -18.57 0.23
N THR A 33 11.36 -18.95 1.21
CA THR A 33 11.61 -20.05 2.15
C THR A 33 10.40 -20.98 2.14
N ASP A 34 10.52 -22.13 2.81
CA ASP A 34 9.40 -23.08 2.95
C ASP A 34 8.19 -22.49 3.71
N THR A 35 8.38 -21.37 4.43
CA THR A 35 7.38 -20.81 5.34
C THR A 35 6.93 -19.39 4.98
N VAL A 36 7.62 -18.70 4.08
CA VAL A 36 7.28 -17.35 3.64
C VAL A 36 8.05 -16.99 2.37
N ALA A 37 7.41 -16.25 1.47
CA ALA A 37 8.07 -15.55 0.38
C ALA A 37 7.80 -14.05 0.48
N VAL A 38 8.84 -13.23 0.35
CA VAL A 38 8.78 -11.77 0.44
C VAL A 38 9.51 -11.19 -0.77
N SER A 39 8.83 -10.33 -1.52
CA SER A 39 9.45 -9.46 -2.52
C SER A 39 9.35 -8.01 -2.06
N GLU A 40 10.47 -7.37 -1.77
CA GLU A 40 10.52 -5.95 -1.46
C GLU A 40 10.63 -5.13 -2.75
N VAL A 41 9.64 -4.27 -2.97
CA VAL A 41 9.45 -3.52 -4.23
C VAL A 41 9.79 -2.04 -4.08
N LEU A 42 9.89 -1.54 -2.84
CA LEU A 42 10.31 -0.18 -2.52
C LEU A 42 10.98 -0.14 -1.15
N TRP A 43 12.10 0.58 -1.04
CA TRP A 43 12.72 0.94 0.23
C TRP A 43 13.20 2.39 0.22
N ILE A 44 12.73 3.18 1.19
CA ILE A 44 13.03 4.60 1.39
C ILE A 44 13.55 4.79 2.82
N ASP A 45 14.71 5.45 2.95
CA ASP A 45 15.41 5.61 4.23
C ASP A 45 15.02 6.85 5.05
N GLY A 46 14.20 7.77 4.53
CA GLY A 46 13.87 8.99 5.27
C GLY A 46 12.88 9.92 4.56
N PRO A 47 12.57 11.07 5.19
CA PRO A 47 11.42 11.90 4.86
C PRO A 47 11.57 12.75 3.59
N LEU A 48 12.78 12.87 3.05
CA LEU A 48 13.04 13.64 1.83
C LEU A 48 12.93 12.71 0.63
N LEU A 49 11.77 12.78 -0.03
CA LEU A 49 11.55 12.09 -1.29
C LEU A 49 11.78 13.05 -2.46
N SER A 50 12.74 12.68 -3.29
CA SER A 50 12.86 13.14 -4.64
C SER A 50 12.37 12.07 -5.60
N ILE A 51 11.73 12.49 -6.69
CA ILE A 51 11.47 11.61 -7.85
C ILE A 51 12.77 10.95 -8.37
N GLY A 52 13.93 11.56 -8.13
CA GLY A 52 15.28 11.09 -8.46
C GLY A 52 15.84 10.04 -7.50
N ASP A 53 15.26 9.85 -6.32
CA ASP A 53 15.73 8.85 -5.35
C ASP A 53 15.59 7.44 -5.91
N SER A 54 16.69 6.67 -5.84
CA SER A 54 16.66 5.24 -6.19
C SER A 54 16.24 4.44 -4.97
N PRO A 55 15.12 3.71 -5.02
CA PRO A 55 14.68 2.84 -3.92
C PRO A 55 15.43 1.50 -3.86
N ASP A 56 16.44 1.30 -4.72
CA ASP A 56 17.16 0.03 -4.88
C ASP A 56 18.42 0.01 -4.03
N LYS A 57 18.28 0.28 -2.73
CA LYS A 57 19.39 0.09 -1.80
C LYS A 57 19.69 -1.40 -1.67
N ASP A 58 20.97 -1.74 -1.88
CA ASP A 58 21.55 -3.06 -1.63
C ASP A 58 21.62 -3.30 -0.10
N ASN A 59 20.46 -3.45 0.54
CA ASN A 59 20.42 -3.82 1.94
C ASN A 59 20.46 -5.34 2.06
N SER A 60 21.55 -5.84 2.64
CA SER A 60 21.64 -7.22 3.12
C SER A 60 20.72 -7.40 4.35
N GLY A 61 19.44 -7.72 4.13
CA GLY A 61 18.49 -8.06 5.19
C GLY A 61 17.05 -7.61 4.93
N PHE A 62 16.12 -8.07 5.76
CA PHE A 62 14.70 -7.68 5.75
C PHE A 62 14.36 -7.10 7.12
N ALA A 63 14.74 -5.85 7.37
CA ALA A 63 14.26 -5.13 8.54
C ALA A 63 12.73 -5.02 8.46
N LEU A 64 12.01 -5.33 9.54
CA LEU A 64 10.54 -5.30 9.52
C LEU A 64 10.04 -3.88 9.20
N GLU A 65 10.55 -2.89 9.92
CA GLU A 65 10.17 -1.48 9.80
C GLU A 65 11.23 -0.68 9.02
N PRO A 66 10.83 0.29 8.17
CA PRO A 66 11.76 1.30 7.67
C PRO A 66 12.26 2.22 8.79
N PRO A 67 13.35 2.97 8.58
CA PRO A 67 13.79 4.01 9.51
C PRO A 67 12.74 5.15 9.64
N PRO A 68 12.81 5.99 10.70
CA PRO A 68 11.88 7.12 10.86
C PRO A 68 11.81 8.04 9.64
N GLY A 69 10.59 8.38 9.23
CA GLY A 69 10.31 9.11 7.99
C GLY A 69 10.43 8.28 6.71
N GLY A 70 10.84 7.02 6.82
CA GLY A 70 11.00 6.10 5.70
C GLY A 70 9.74 5.30 5.39
N THR A 71 9.79 4.63 4.23
CA THR A 71 8.71 3.80 3.71
C THR A 71 9.29 2.53 3.11
N SER A 72 8.63 1.40 3.33
CA SER A 72 8.90 0.15 2.61
C SER A 72 7.63 -0.39 1.99
N ALA A 73 7.72 -1.01 0.81
CA ALA A 73 6.58 -1.72 0.23
C ALA A 73 6.98 -3.13 -0.19
N ARG A 74 6.09 -4.09 0.08
CA ARG A 74 6.35 -5.53 -0.08
C ARG A 74 5.12 -6.25 -0.63
N VAL A 75 5.36 -7.30 -1.38
CA VAL A 75 4.40 -8.36 -1.62
C VAL A 75 4.86 -9.59 -0.84
N ILE A 76 3.98 -10.14 -0.02
CA ILE A 76 4.28 -11.22 0.90
C ILE A 76 3.31 -12.37 0.63
N ARG A 77 3.86 -13.57 0.46
CA ARG A 77 3.11 -14.83 0.36
C ARG A 77 3.35 -15.67 1.60
N MET A 78 2.26 -16.06 2.23
CA MET A 78 2.24 -16.83 3.47
C MET A 78 1.54 -18.18 3.24
N PRO A 79 2.00 -19.25 3.92
CA PRO A 79 1.41 -20.58 3.79
C PRO A 79 0.04 -20.64 4.45
N GLY A 80 -0.75 -21.63 4.05
CA GLY A 80 -2.02 -21.95 4.69
C GLY A 80 -1.86 -22.74 5.98
N ILE A 81 -2.99 -23.12 6.56
CA ILE A 81 -3.07 -23.98 7.74
C ILE A 81 -2.44 -25.35 7.39
N PRO A 82 -1.42 -25.81 8.12
CA PRO A 82 -0.85 -27.15 7.90
C PRO A 82 -1.90 -28.25 8.09
N VAL A 83 -1.84 -29.30 7.27
CA VAL A 83 -2.80 -30.41 7.33
C VAL A 83 -2.85 -31.01 8.74
N GLY A 84 -4.04 -31.02 9.34
CA GLY A 84 -4.29 -31.56 10.68
C GLY A 84 -3.90 -30.65 11.84
N ALA A 85 -3.43 -29.43 11.57
CA ALA A 85 -3.22 -28.42 12.60
C ALA A 85 -4.54 -27.81 13.07
N ASP A 86 -4.57 -27.40 14.34
CA ASP A 86 -5.65 -26.57 14.88
C ASP A 86 -5.44 -25.12 14.39
N PRO A 87 -6.41 -24.53 13.65
CA PRO A 87 -6.31 -23.15 13.16
C PRO A 87 -5.91 -22.14 14.25
N ASP A 88 -6.40 -22.31 15.47
CA ASP A 88 -6.17 -21.38 16.58
C ASP A 88 -4.72 -21.39 17.10
N THR A 89 -3.91 -22.37 16.65
CA THR A 89 -2.49 -22.48 16.97
C THR A 89 -1.56 -21.92 15.89
N THR A 90 -2.11 -21.46 14.77
CA THR A 90 -1.35 -21.04 13.57
C THR A 90 -1.04 -19.54 13.49
N TRP A 91 -1.16 -18.82 14.60
CA TRP A 91 -0.77 -17.41 14.67
C TRP A 91 0.69 -17.20 14.27
N LEU A 92 0.94 -16.22 13.41
CA LEU A 92 2.28 -15.79 13.05
C LEU A 92 3.00 -15.30 14.30
N ARG A 93 4.07 -16.00 14.67
CA ARG A 93 4.84 -15.71 15.88
C ARG A 93 5.87 -14.63 15.58
N VAL A 94 6.04 -13.69 16.51
CA VAL A 94 7.10 -12.67 16.45
C VAL A 94 8.14 -12.89 17.54
N ALA A 95 9.32 -12.29 17.40
CA ALA A 95 10.33 -12.35 18.44
C ALA A 95 9.82 -11.65 19.72
N GLY A 96 9.93 -12.33 20.87
CA GLY A 96 9.46 -11.79 22.16
C GLY A 96 7.96 -11.93 22.40
N ASP A 97 7.27 -12.73 21.60
CA ASP A 97 5.83 -12.98 21.68
C ASP A 97 5.36 -13.54 23.05
N ASP A 98 4.14 -13.16 23.45
CA ASP A 98 3.49 -13.60 24.68
C ASP A 98 2.78 -14.95 24.46
N ALA A 99 3.01 -15.91 25.36
CA ALA A 99 2.33 -17.20 25.32
C ALA A 99 0.82 -17.09 25.61
N ALA A 100 0.37 -16.06 26.34
CA ALA A 100 -1.03 -15.82 26.62
C ALA A 100 -1.79 -15.23 25.43
N THR A 101 -1.11 -14.47 24.56
CA THR A 101 -1.66 -13.86 23.35
C THR A 101 -0.75 -14.10 22.14
N PRO A 102 -0.61 -15.36 21.68
CA PRO A 102 0.31 -15.70 20.60
C PRO A 102 0.16 -14.84 19.35
N GLY A 103 1.29 -14.36 18.85
CA GLY A 103 1.45 -13.57 17.63
C GLY A 103 1.07 -12.10 17.76
N MET A 104 0.61 -11.66 18.94
CA MET A 104 0.10 -10.32 19.16
C MET A 104 1.24 -9.31 19.24
N HIS A 105 1.26 -8.32 18.34
CA HIS A 105 2.32 -7.33 18.23
C HIS A 105 1.83 -6.01 17.65
N ALA A 106 2.68 -4.99 17.70
CA ALA A 106 2.48 -3.70 17.07
C ALA A 106 3.80 -3.24 16.46
N THR A 107 3.71 -2.41 15.43
CA THR A 107 4.84 -1.77 14.77
C THR A 107 4.73 -0.26 14.93
N ASP A 108 5.85 0.45 14.83
CA ASP A 108 5.86 1.92 14.78
C ASP A 108 5.51 2.44 13.38
N THR A 109 4.56 1.81 12.69
CA THR A 109 4.22 2.11 11.30
C THR A 109 2.72 2.31 11.09
N LEU A 110 2.39 3.18 10.14
CA LEU A 110 1.12 3.15 9.43
C LEU A 110 1.27 2.14 8.29
N ASP A 111 0.45 1.11 8.26
CA ASP A 111 0.48 0.09 7.22
C ASP A 111 -0.76 0.16 6.33
N LEU A 112 -0.54 0.15 5.02
CA LEU A 112 -1.55 0.22 3.98
C LEU A 112 -1.52 -1.11 3.22
N MET A 113 -2.56 -1.92 3.37
CA MET A 113 -2.56 -3.31 2.90
C MET A 113 -3.72 -3.61 1.96
N VAL A 114 -3.48 -4.57 1.06
CA VAL A 114 -4.52 -5.24 0.26
C VAL A 114 -4.19 -6.72 0.11
N VAL A 115 -5.17 -7.58 0.30
CA VAL A 115 -5.02 -9.02 0.02
C VAL A 115 -5.16 -9.24 -1.49
N LEU A 116 -4.19 -9.90 -2.11
CA LEU A 116 -4.15 -10.19 -3.54
C LEU A 116 -4.76 -11.56 -3.84
N GLU A 117 -4.48 -12.55 -3.01
CA GLU A 117 -4.93 -13.94 -3.17
C GLU A 117 -5.14 -14.60 -1.80
N GLY A 118 -6.07 -15.55 -1.72
CA GLY A 118 -6.34 -16.30 -0.50
C GLY A 118 -7.05 -15.46 0.56
N SER A 119 -6.95 -15.85 1.83
CA SER A 119 -7.58 -15.10 2.93
C SER A 119 -6.78 -15.22 4.21
N VAL A 120 -6.83 -14.16 5.01
CA VAL A 120 -6.13 -14.07 6.29
C VAL A 120 -7.10 -13.68 7.39
N VAL A 121 -6.88 -14.18 8.60
CA VAL A 121 -7.59 -13.71 9.79
C VAL A 121 -6.70 -12.72 10.54
N MET A 122 -7.21 -11.50 10.69
CA MET A 122 -6.67 -10.47 11.56
C MET A 122 -7.30 -10.60 12.95
N GLY A 123 -6.49 -10.81 13.97
CA GLY A 123 -6.91 -10.74 15.36
C GLY A 123 -6.59 -9.38 15.96
N LEU A 124 -7.60 -8.73 16.52
CA LEU A 124 -7.51 -7.50 17.31
C LEU A 124 -7.98 -7.78 18.75
N GLU A 125 -7.83 -6.81 19.64
CA GLU A 125 -8.35 -6.91 21.01
C GLU A 125 -9.88 -7.06 21.05
N ASP A 126 -10.59 -6.54 20.05
CA ASP A 126 -12.05 -6.59 19.94
C ASP A 126 -12.58 -7.87 19.26
N GLY A 127 -11.69 -8.73 18.76
CA GLY A 127 -12.04 -9.96 18.06
C GLY A 127 -11.34 -10.12 16.71
N GLU A 128 -11.82 -11.09 15.93
CA GLU A 128 -11.22 -11.49 14.66
C GLU A 128 -11.97 -10.94 13.46
N ARG A 129 -11.26 -10.67 12.36
CA ARG A 129 -11.80 -10.32 11.04
C ARG A 129 -11.12 -11.17 9.99
N THR A 130 -11.89 -11.83 9.12
CA THR A 130 -11.34 -12.44 7.91
C THR A 130 -11.25 -11.39 6.81
N ILE A 131 -10.09 -11.30 6.16
CA ILE A 131 -9.80 -10.38 5.06
C ILE A 131 -9.50 -11.23 3.81
N GLY A 132 -10.29 -11.02 2.75
CA GLY A 132 -10.20 -11.75 1.48
C GLY A 132 -9.65 -10.92 0.32
N PRO A 133 -9.53 -11.49 -0.88
CA PRO A 133 -8.91 -10.82 -2.03
C PRO A 133 -9.63 -9.53 -2.42
N GLY A 134 -8.86 -8.47 -2.67
CA GLY A 134 -9.35 -7.14 -3.00
C GLY A 134 -9.87 -6.35 -1.80
N GLU A 135 -9.79 -6.88 -0.57
CA GLU A 135 -10.13 -6.16 0.65
C GLU A 135 -8.90 -5.49 1.27
N PHE A 136 -9.15 -4.36 1.94
CA PHE A 136 -8.11 -3.45 2.37
C PHE A 136 -7.99 -3.38 3.89
N VAL A 137 -6.77 -3.12 4.38
CA VAL A 137 -6.53 -2.82 5.80
C VAL A 137 -5.71 -1.54 5.91
N VAL A 138 -6.12 -0.66 6.81
CA VAL A 138 -5.33 0.49 7.29
C VAL A 138 -4.99 0.21 8.75
N GLN A 139 -3.74 -0.19 8.98
CA GLN A 139 -3.25 -0.52 10.32
C GLN A 139 -2.49 0.65 10.92
N ARG A 140 -2.97 1.16 12.06
CA ARG A 140 -2.52 2.43 12.65
C ARG A 140 -1.72 2.20 13.94
N GLY A 141 -0.66 1.39 13.84
CA GLY A 141 0.18 1.01 14.98
C GLY A 141 -0.55 0.23 16.08
N THR A 142 -1.73 -0.32 15.81
CA THR A 142 -2.52 -1.05 16.79
C THR A 142 -1.95 -2.43 17.07
N LEU A 143 -2.19 -2.92 18.28
CA LEU A 143 -1.89 -4.29 18.64
C LEU A 143 -2.74 -5.27 17.80
N HIS A 144 -2.09 -6.19 17.11
CA HIS A 144 -2.71 -7.08 16.14
C HIS A 144 -1.94 -8.40 15.99
N ARG A 145 -2.58 -9.40 15.38
CA ARG A 145 -1.97 -10.69 15.01
C ARG A 145 -2.61 -11.25 13.76
N TRP A 146 -1.91 -12.14 13.07
CA TRP A 146 -2.37 -12.74 11.82
C TRP A 146 -2.27 -14.26 11.86
N ARG A 147 -3.22 -14.94 11.22
CA ARG A 147 -3.16 -16.38 10.93
C ARG A 147 -3.80 -16.68 9.58
N PRO A 148 -3.42 -17.76 8.88
CA PRO A 148 -4.13 -18.20 7.68
C PRO A 148 -5.62 -18.45 7.99
N ALA A 149 -6.49 -18.09 7.04
CA ALA A 149 -7.91 -18.37 7.16
C ALA A 149 -8.24 -19.83 6.79
N ASP A 150 -7.47 -20.43 5.90
CA ASP A 150 -7.65 -21.79 5.39
C ASP A 150 -6.30 -22.45 4.98
N GLU A 151 -6.35 -23.64 4.40
CA GLU A 151 -5.18 -24.40 3.92
C GLU A 151 -4.48 -23.82 2.67
N ASN A 152 -5.06 -22.83 1.99
CA ASN A 152 -4.55 -22.32 0.71
C ASN A 152 -3.48 -21.23 0.88
N GLY A 153 -3.41 -20.63 2.07
CA GLY A 153 -2.50 -19.51 2.35
C GLY A 153 -3.04 -18.18 1.81
N TRP A 154 -2.20 -17.17 1.81
CA TRP A 154 -2.57 -15.86 1.27
C TRP A 154 -1.37 -15.10 0.72
N THR A 155 -1.64 -14.24 -0.26
CA THR A 155 -0.68 -13.26 -0.77
C THR A 155 -1.25 -11.87 -0.56
N TYR A 156 -0.46 -10.94 -0.05
CA TYR A 156 -0.89 -9.56 0.19
C TYR A 156 0.22 -8.56 -0.16
N PHE A 157 -0.21 -7.35 -0.51
CA PHE A 157 0.66 -6.19 -0.60
C PHE A 157 0.57 -5.38 0.70
N VAL A 158 1.69 -4.83 1.14
CA VAL A 158 1.74 -3.86 2.24
C VAL A 158 2.76 -2.76 1.95
N ALA A 159 2.35 -1.51 2.15
CA ALA A 159 3.27 -0.39 2.35
C ALA A 159 3.29 -0.02 3.83
N MET A 160 4.47 -0.01 4.44
CA MET A 160 4.69 0.36 5.84
C MET A 160 5.41 1.70 5.88
N LEU A 161 4.85 2.67 6.59
CA LEU A 161 5.40 4.02 6.72
C LEU A 161 5.70 4.33 8.18
N ARG A 162 6.93 4.72 8.47
CA ARG A 162 7.33 5.10 9.82
C ARG A 162 7.27 6.61 9.97
N PRO A 163 6.55 7.16 10.97
CA PRO A 163 6.53 8.60 11.20
C PRO A 163 7.92 9.18 11.45
N ASP A 164 8.16 10.41 10.97
CA ASP A 164 9.27 11.22 11.47
C ASP A 164 8.77 12.11 12.61
N LEU A 165 9.09 11.73 13.84
CA LEU A 165 8.64 12.43 15.05
C LEU A 165 9.18 13.87 15.16
N ASN A 166 10.24 14.20 14.41
CA ASN A 166 10.83 15.54 14.36
C ASN A 166 10.11 16.44 13.36
N THR A 167 9.39 15.86 12.40
CA THR A 167 8.57 16.62 11.47
C THR A 167 7.37 17.20 12.21
N LYS A 168 7.11 18.48 11.98
CA LYS A 168 5.93 19.19 12.49
C LYS A 168 5.26 19.91 11.33
N ALA A 169 4.02 19.53 11.05
CA ALA A 169 3.23 20.11 9.97
C ALA A 169 1.74 20.12 10.34
N ASP A 170 1.02 21.10 9.80
CA ASP A 170 -0.43 21.14 9.90
C ASP A 170 -1.03 19.99 9.08
N ILE A 171 -1.94 19.23 9.70
CA ILE A 171 -2.70 18.17 9.02
C ILE A 171 -3.99 18.77 8.50
N GLY A 172 -4.20 18.68 7.19
CA GLY A 172 -5.32 19.32 6.50
C GLY A 172 -6.24 18.34 5.78
N GLY A 173 -7.53 18.67 5.78
CA GLY A 173 -8.54 18.03 4.92
C GLY A 173 -8.81 16.57 5.24
N VAL A 174 -8.63 16.16 6.50
CA VAL A 174 -8.88 14.80 6.98
C VAL A 174 -10.00 14.83 8.01
N LYS A 175 -10.90 13.84 7.96
CA LYS A 175 -11.89 13.57 9.01
C LYS A 175 -11.83 12.11 9.48
N PRO A 176 -12.42 11.78 10.65
CA PRO A 176 -12.54 10.42 11.13
C PRO A 176 -13.02 9.44 10.06
N ALA A 177 -12.41 8.25 10.04
CA ALA A 177 -12.84 7.18 9.16
C ALA A 177 -14.29 6.76 9.48
N THR A 178 -15.09 6.54 8.44
CA THR A 178 -16.44 5.98 8.60
C THR A 178 -16.66 4.78 7.67
N SER A 179 -17.67 3.98 8.02
CA SER A 179 -18.20 2.97 7.11
C SER A 179 -19.11 3.67 6.10
N GLY A 180 -18.72 3.60 4.84
CA GLY A 180 -19.36 4.27 3.71
C GLY A 180 -20.19 3.35 2.83
N ASP A 181 -20.60 3.88 1.68
CA ASP A 181 -21.49 3.23 0.73
C ASP A 181 -20.77 2.59 -0.47
N LYS A 182 -19.44 2.77 -0.59
CA LYS A 182 -18.68 2.19 -1.70
C LYS A 182 -18.54 0.68 -1.53
N PRO A 183 -18.61 -0.10 -2.62
CA PRO A 183 -18.52 -1.57 -2.57
C PRO A 183 -17.08 -2.08 -2.40
N VAL A 184 -16.25 -1.33 -1.66
CA VAL A 184 -14.85 -1.65 -1.39
C VAL A 184 -14.69 -1.73 0.11
N ARG A 185 -14.54 -2.95 0.64
CA ARG A 185 -14.38 -3.15 2.07
C ARG A 185 -12.97 -2.75 2.50
N ARG A 186 -12.89 -1.93 3.56
CA ARG A 186 -11.65 -1.67 4.28
C ARG A 186 -11.86 -1.87 5.78
N VAL A 187 -10.83 -2.36 6.45
CA VAL A 187 -10.74 -2.42 7.91
C VAL A 187 -9.74 -1.35 8.36
N VAL A 188 -10.21 -0.35 9.10
CA VAL A 188 -9.38 0.70 9.68
C VAL A 188 -9.27 0.46 11.18
N THR A 189 -8.05 0.32 11.67
CA THR A 189 -7.76 0.09 13.09
C THR A 189 -7.50 1.39 13.85
N GLY A 190 -7.50 1.32 15.18
CA GLY A 190 -7.14 2.43 16.08
C GLY A 190 -8.31 3.34 16.41
N SER A 191 -8.03 4.45 17.08
CA SER A 191 -9.05 5.42 17.50
C SER A 191 -9.71 6.11 16.29
N SER A 192 -11.00 6.42 16.37
CA SER A 192 -11.68 7.23 15.34
C SER A 192 -11.17 8.69 15.27
N VAL A 193 -10.36 9.12 16.24
CA VAL A 193 -9.82 10.48 16.30
C VAL A 193 -8.63 10.64 15.35
N VAL A 194 -8.61 11.77 14.63
CA VAL A 194 -7.51 12.19 13.73
C VAL A 194 -6.70 13.26 14.44
N ASP A 195 -5.99 12.86 15.48
CA ASP A 195 -5.06 13.77 16.14
C ASP A 195 -3.66 13.31 15.76
N GLY A 196 -2.88 14.16 15.08
CA GLY A 196 -1.44 13.96 14.86
C GLY A 196 -0.64 14.02 16.17
N GLY A 197 -1.18 13.42 17.24
CA GLY A 197 -0.77 13.54 18.62
C GLY A 197 0.50 12.76 18.93
N ALA A 198 1.33 13.36 19.78
CA ALA A 198 2.66 12.89 20.17
C ALA A 198 2.65 11.80 21.27
N ALA A 199 1.54 11.13 21.51
CA ALA A 199 1.40 10.20 22.62
C ALA A 199 1.43 8.75 22.13
N ASP A 200 2.35 7.97 22.70
CA ASP A 200 2.39 6.51 22.66
C ASP A 200 1.14 5.98 23.38
N HIS A 201 0.01 5.95 22.68
CA HIS A 201 -1.27 5.45 23.17
C HIS A 201 -1.45 3.96 22.84
N ARG A 202 -0.41 3.14 23.03
CA ARG A 202 -0.49 1.67 22.96
C ARG A 202 -1.48 1.03 23.96
N VAL A 203 -2.21 1.83 24.73
CA VAL A 203 -3.42 1.45 25.47
C VAL A 203 -4.58 2.32 24.96
N VAL A 204 -5.21 1.90 23.86
CA VAL A 204 -6.41 2.55 23.32
C VAL A 204 -7.62 1.97 24.04
N THR A 205 -8.22 2.71 24.97
CA THR A 205 -9.41 2.24 25.72
C THR A 205 -10.72 2.33 24.93
N ASP A 206 -10.69 2.95 23.75
CA ASP A 206 -11.83 3.11 22.82
C ASP A 206 -11.37 2.89 21.35
N SER A 207 -10.86 1.69 21.05
CA SER A 207 -10.48 1.29 19.68
C SER A 207 -11.73 1.10 18.81
N ALA A 208 -12.19 2.17 18.17
CA ALA A 208 -13.27 2.09 17.20
C ALA A 208 -12.75 1.55 15.86
N VAL A 209 -12.75 0.23 15.70
CA VAL A 209 -12.49 -0.41 14.40
C VAL A 209 -13.61 -0.03 13.43
N VAL A 210 -13.24 0.56 12.30
CA VAL A 210 -14.17 0.81 11.19
C VAL A 210 -14.04 -0.32 10.20
N ASP A 211 -15.09 -1.12 10.09
CA ASP A 211 -15.19 -2.24 9.15
C ASP A 211 -16.39 -2.02 8.23
N GLY A 212 -16.11 -1.78 6.96
CA GLY A 212 -17.16 -1.61 5.95
C GLY A 212 -16.68 -0.91 4.69
N GLY A 213 -17.63 -0.38 3.92
CA GLY A 213 -17.35 0.28 2.65
C GLY A 213 -16.47 1.53 2.82
N ALA A 214 -15.65 1.84 1.82
CA ALA A 214 -14.98 3.15 1.75
C ALA A 214 -16.02 4.29 1.69
N ALA A 215 -15.69 5.45 2.24
CA ALA A 215 -16.61 6.59 2.35
C ALA A 215 -16.53 7.57 1.19
N HIS A 216 -15.45 7.54 0.40
CA HIS A 216 -15.18 8.55 -0.61
C HIS A 216 -14.65 7.94 -1.91
N GLY A 217 -14.99 8.58 -3.02
CA GLY A 217 -14.48 8.22 -4.34
C GLY A 217 -15.11 9.09 -5.43
N VAL A 218 -14.46 9.11 -6.58
CA VAL A 218 -14.90 9.82 -7.79
C VAL A 218 -15.02 8.85 -8.95
N SER A 219 -15.97 9.10 -9.83
CA SER A 219 -16.20 8.25 -11.00
C SER A 219 -16.45 9.09 -12.25
N SER A 220 -15.88 8.64 -13.35
CA SER A 220 -16.20 9.00 -14.72
C SER A 220 -16.73 7.75 -15.45
N PRO A 221 -17.15 7.84 -16.73
CA PRO A 221 -17.57 6.65 -17.48
C PRO A 221 -16.50 5.56 -17.61
N THR A 222 -15.21 5.92 -17.59
CA THR A 222 -14.10 4.98 -17.83
C THR A 222 -13.19 4.76 -16.63
N THR A 223 -13.31 5.58 -15.59
CA THR A 223 -12.41 5.55 -14.43
C THR A 223 -13.17 5.74 -13.14
N THR A 224 -12.97 4.85 -12.18
CA THR A 224 -13.38 5.04 -10.79
C THR A 224 -12.13 5.07 -9.91
N ILE A 225 -12.05 6.06 -9.02
CA ILE A 225 -11.02 6.15 -7.99
C ILE A 225 -11.73 6.16 -6.65
N THR A 226 -11.47 5.14 -5.82
CA THR A 226 -11.97 5.07 -4.44
C THR A 226 -10.85 5.48 -3.50
N ASP A 227 -11.10 6.50 -2.68
CA ASP A 227 -10.14 6.97 -1.68
C ASP A 227 -10.24 6.11 -0.42
N LEU A 228 -9.15 5.40 -0.09
CA LEU A 228 -9.09 4.44 1.01
C LEU A 228 -8.46 5.05 2.26
N TRP A 229 -7.46 5.92 2.10
CA TRP A 229 -6.83 6.65 3.19
C TRP A 229 -6.00 7.83 2.67
N HIS A 230 -5.78 8.84 3.50
CA HIS A 230 -4.70 9.81 3.33
C HIS A 230 -4.23 10.39 4.63
N THR A 231 -2.99 10.87 4.64
CA THR A 231 -2.34 11.38 5.86
C THR A 231 -2.59 12.87 6.10
N GLY A 232 -3.13 13.61 5.13
CA GLY A 232 -3.37 15.06 5.26
C GLY A 232 -2.11 15.93 5.28
N GLY A 233 -0.93 15.34 5.16
CA GLY A 233 0.39 15.99 5.26
C GLY A 233 1.48 14.98 5.65
N PRO A 234 2.69 15.44 6.00
CA PRO A 234 3.79 14.59 6.46
C PRO A 234 3.37 13.71 7.63
N LEU A 235 3.75 12.43 7.60
CA LEU A 235 3.39 11.46 8.63
C LEU A 235 4.16 11.73 9.93
N GLN A 236 3.44 12.15 10.98
CA GLN A 236 3.98 12.51 12.29
C GLN A 236 3.56 11.53 13.41
N SER A 237 2.54 10.71 13.14
CA SER A 237 2.05 9.66 14.04
C SER A 237 1.49 8.50 13.20
N VAL A 238 1.57 7.27 13.72
CA VAL A 238 0.97 6.08 13.11
C VAL A 238 -0.56 6.15 13.08
N GLU A 239 -1.17 6.95 13.96
CA GLU A 239 -2.61 7.19 14.00
C GLU A 239 -3.07 8.25 13.00
N GLN A 240 -2.16 8.95 12.32
CA GLN A 240 -2.52 10.06 11.46
C GLN A 240 -3.25 9.62 10.18
N GLY A 241 -4.20 10.45 9.78
CA GLY A 241 -4.95 10.30 8.53
C GLY A 241 -6.40 9.90 8.75
N GLY A 242 -7.11 9.68 7.66
CA GLY A 242 -8.55 9.45 7.70
C GLY A 242 -9.21 9.55 6.33
N ASP A 243 -10.51 9.87 6.37
CA ASP A 243 -11.29 10.12 5.17
C ASP A 243 -11.09 11.53 4.64
N PRO A 244 -11.18 11.74 3.31
CA PRO A 244 -11.14 13.07 2.71
C PRO A 244 -12.23 14.00 3.26
N ASP A 245 -11.79 15.20 3.66
CA ASP A 245 -12.63 16.33 4.02
C ASP A 245 -12.25 17.55 3.18
N GLY A 246 -12.79 17.64 1.96
CA GLY A 246 -12.48 18.71 1.03
C GLY A 246 -12.77 18.36 -0.42
N PRO A 247 -12.39 19.26 -1.36
CA PRO A 247 -12.46 18.96 -2.78
C PRO A 247 -11.52 17.80 -3.14
N TRP A 248 -11.93 16.98 -4.10
CA TRP A 248 -11.09 15.89 -4.59
C TRP A 248 -9.85 16.43 -5.32
N SER A 249 -8.71 15.80 -5.07
CA SER A 249 -7.42 16.12 -5.70
C SER A 249 -6.72 14.85 -6.12
N LEU A 250 -6.16 14.82 -7.33
CA LEU A 250 -5.32 13.70 -7.75
C LEU A 250 -4.00 13.67 -6.96
N VAL A 251 -3.39 14.83 -6.71
CA VAL A 251 -2.12 14.96 -6.00
C VAL A 251 -2.36 14.91 -4.48
N PRO A 252 -1.54 14.20 -3.69
CA PRO A 252 -1.59 14.22 -2.23
C PRO A 252 -1.33 15.62 -1.65
N PRO A 253 -1.78 15.90 -0.41
CA PRO A 253 -1.30 17.05 0.34
C PRO A 253 0.22 17.03 0.43
N ALA A 254 0.85 18.20 0.46
CA ALA A 254 2.31 18.33 0.52
C ALA A 254 2.92 17.48 1.65
N GLY A 255 3.92 16.68 1.32
CA GLY A 255 4.60 15.69 2.17
C GLY A 255 3.73 14.51 2.62
N GLY A 256 2.46 14.44 2.22
CA GLY A 256 1.55 13.37 2.55
C GLY A 256 1.44 12.29 1.48
N LEU A 257 0.43 11.45 1.62
CA LEU A 257 0.14 10.38 0.65
C LEU A 257 -1.36 10.18 0.44
N TRP A 258 -1.68 9.52 -0.67
CA TRP A 258 -2.97 8.87 -0.93
C TRP A 258 -2.81 7.35 -0.93
N PHE A 259 -3.79 6.64 -0.37
CA PHE A 259 -4.02 5.21 -0.63
C PHE A 259 -5.36 5.05 -1.35
N ARG A 260 -5.35 4.44 -2.54
CA ARG A 260 -6.51 4.40 -3.42
C ARG A 260 -6.66 3.06 -4.13
N LEU A 261 -7.90 2.76 -4.49
CA LEU A 261 -8.22 1.79 -5.54
C LEU A 261 -8.53 2.55 -6.82
N VAL A 262 -7.85 2.21 -7.92
CA VAL A 262 -8.11 2.74 -9.25
C VAL A 262 -8.69 1.62 -10.12
N GLU A 263 -9.85 1.88 -10.73
CA GLU A 263 -10.54 0.94 -11.61
C GLU A 263 -10.75 1.58 -12.98
N LEU A 264 -10.38 0.87 -14.04
CA LEU A 264 -10.51 1.34 -15.41
C LEU A 264 -11.40 0.38 -16.21
N THR A 265 -12.43 0.93 -16.82
CA THR A 265 -13.24 0.19 -17.81
C THR A 265 -12.50 0.18 -19.15
N PRO A 266 -12.30 -0.98 -19.79
CA PRO A 266 -11.68 -1.05 -21.11
C PRO A 266 -12.32 -0.10 -22.12
N ALA A 267 -11.50 0.76 -22.69
CA ALA A 267 -11.89 1.75 -23.68
C ALA A 267 -10.68 2.05 -24.58
N PRO A 268 -10.88 2.57 -25.82
CA PRO A 268 -9.78 3.04 -26.64
C PRO A 268 -8.95 4.09 -25.87
N PRO A 269 -7.62 4.12 -26.08
CA PRO A 269 -6.76 5.11 -25.43
C PRO A 269 -7.22 6.54 -25.79
N SER A 270 -7.20 7.43 -24.80
CA SER A 270 -7.49 8.85 -24.96
C SER A 270 -6.22 9.68 -24.80
N GLU A 271 -6.12 10.78 -25.54
CA GLU A 271 -5.04 11.77 -25.35
C GLU A 271 -5.16 12.48 -23.99
N ASP A 272 -6.38 12.62 -23.45
CA ASP A 272 -6.62 13.16 -22.11
C ASP A 272 -6.12 12.23 -20.98
N GLY A 273 -5.73 11.00 -21.32
CA GLY A 273 -5.18 10.03 -20.37
C GLY A 273 -3.71 10.27 -19.99
N TRP A 274 -2.99 11.13 -20.73
CA TRP A 274 -1.62 11.52 -20.40
C TRP A 274 -1.59 12.44 -19.20
N HIS A 275 -0.86 12.05 -18.16
CA HIS A 275 -0.69 12.86 -16.96
C HIS A 275 0.59 12.48 -16.22
N PHE A 276 0.99 13.35 -15.29
CA PHE A 276 2.00 13.07 -14.28
C PHE A 276 1.60 13.72 -12.96
N THR A 277 2.15 13.21 -11.89
CA THR A 277 2.07 13.77 -10.54
C THR A 277 3.47 13.88 -9.96
N PRO A 278 3.77 14.87 -9.11
CA PRO A 278 5.04 14.94 -8.39
C PRO A 278 5.02 13.94 -7.23
N THR A 279 4.96 12.65 -7.56
CA THR A 279 4.82 11.56 -6.60
C THR A 279 5.71 10.38 -6.96
N ILE A 280 6.00 9.58 -5.95
CA ILE A 280 6.38 8.19 -6.13
C ILE A 280 5.15 7.35 -5.85
N ASP A 281 4.68 6.61 -6.84
CA ASP A 281 3.53 5.72 -6.72
C ASP A 281 4.00 4.27 -6.64
N VAL A 282 3.37 3.50 -5.74
CA VAL A 282 3.48 2.04 -5.70
C VAL A 282 2.15 1.47 -6.13
N ASP A 283 2.08 1.00 -7.37
CA ASP A 283 0.87 0.46 -7.96
C ASP A 283 0.97 -1.06 -8.00
N VAL A 284 0.00 -1.77 -7.41
CA VAL A 284 -0.12 -3.23 -7.50
C VAL A 284 -1.38 -3.60 -8.26
N VAL A 285 -1.23 -4.36 -9.34
CA VAL A 285 -2.36 -4.80 -10.16
C VAL A 285 -3.12 -5.91 -9.43
N LEU A 286 -4.42 -5.72 -9.24
CA LEU A 286 -5.30 -6.66 -8.54
C LEU A 286 -6.02 -7.59 -9.52
N ARG A 287 -6.52 -7.04 -10.63
CA ARG A 287 -7.26 -7.79 -11.66
C ARG A 287 -7.22 -7.09 -13.02
N GLY A 288 -7.58 -7.82 -14.07
CA GLY A 288 -7.53 -7.34 -15.46
C GLY A 288 -6.10 -7.05 -15.92
N ARG A 289 -5.98 -6.41 -17.09
CA ARG A 289 -4.69 -6.03 -17.69
C ARG A 289 -4.70 -4.55 -18.07
N VAL A 290 -3.54 -3.91 -17.98
CA VAL A 290 -3.36 -2.51 -18.37
C VAL A 290 -2.09 -2.33 -19.18
N LEU A 291 -2.13 -1.38 -20.11
CA LEU A 291 -0.96 -0.87 -20.80
C LEU A 291 -0.48 0.41 -20.10
N LEU A 292 0.77 0.40 -19.64
CA LEU A 292 1.50 1.59 -19.23
C LEU A 292 2.28 2.15 -20.43
N GLU A 293 1.95 3.36 -20.86
CA GLU A 293 2.62 4.04 -21.96
C GLU A 293 3.42 5.25 -21.44
N LEU A 294 4.63 5.42 -21.97
CA LEU A 294 5.49 6.59 -21.72
C LEU A 294 5.69 7.44 -22.99
N PRO A 295 6.07 8.72 -22.87
CA PRO A 295 6.25 9.63 -24.00
C PRO A 295 7.29 9.21 -25.05
N ASP A 296 8.21 8.30 -24.70
CA ASP A 296 9.18 7.73 -25.64
C ASP A 296 8.58 6.64 -26.56
N GLY A 297 7.30 6.32 -26.38
CA GLY A 297 6.56 5.32 -27.14
C GLY A 297 6.71 3.90 -26.59
N VAL A 298 7.42 3.70 -25.48
CA VAL A 298 7.47 2.41 -24.80
C VAL A 298 6.10 2.11 -24.21
N GLN A 299 5.63 0.88 -24.44
CA GLN A 299 4.38 0.36 -23.91
C GLN A 299 4.67 -0.92 -23.14
N THR A 300 4.24 -0.96 -21.87
CA THR A 300 4.45 -2.10 -20.97
C THR A 300 3.11 -2.65 -20.55
N GLU A 301 2.81 -3.89 -20.94
CA GLU A 301 1.62 -4.59 -20.47
C GLU A 301 1.85 -5.14 -19.06
N LEU A 302 0.87 -4.93 -18.18
CA LEU A 302 0.87 -5.35 -16.79
C LEU A 302 -0.38 -6.18 -16.49
N GLY A 303 -0.23 -7.19 -15.64
CA GLY A 303 -1.31 -8.08 -15.19
C GLY A 303 -1.30 -8.31 -13.68
N PRO A 304 -2.24 -9.12 -13.14
CA PRO A 304 -2.40 -9.33 -11.70
C PRO A 304 -1.10 -9.76 -11.01
N GLY A 305 -0.76 -9.09 -9.91
CA GLY A 305 0.47 -9.31 -9.15
C GLY A 305 1.70 -8.52 -9.65
N ASP A 306 1.65 -7.92 -10.84
CA ASP A 306 2.70 -6.99 -11.28
C ASP A 306 2.66 -5.71 -10.43
N VAL A 307 3.85 -5.18 -10.12
CA VAL A 307 4.02 -3.93 -9.37
C VAL A 307 4.71 -2.89 -10.23
N VAL A 308 4.20 -1.66 -10.21
CA VAL A 308 4.84 -0.49 -10.81
C VAL A 308 5.33 0.46 -9.72
N ILE A 309 6.58 0.88 -9.82
CA ILE A 309 7.13 2.02 -9.09
C ILE A 309 7.17 3.20 -10.06
N GLN A 310 6.16 4.06 -9.99
CA GLN A 310 5.99 5.20 -10.86
C GLN A 310 6.71 6.42 -10.26
N ARG A 311 7.75 6.94 -10.91
CA ARG A 311 8.60 8.02 -10.35
C ARG A 311 8.40 9.34 -11.08
N GLY A 312 7.26 9.97 -10.85
CA GLY A 312 6.93 11.29 -11.38
C GLY A 312 6.94 11.39 -12.92
N THR A 313 6.82 10.26 -13.63
CA THR A 313 6.87 10.26 -15.08
C THR A 313 5.52 10.57 -15.70
N ASN A 314 5.51 11.33 -16.79
CA ASN A 314 4.32 11.46 -17.64
C ASN A 314 4.00 10.10 -18.23
N HIS A 315 2.75 9.67 -18.09
CA HIS A 315 2.32 8.34 -18.45
C HIS A 315 0.84 8.30 -18.82
N ARG A 316 0.43 7.21 -19.46
CA ARG A 316 -0.97 6.89 -19.73
C ARG A 316 -1.25 5.44 -19.39
N TRP A 317 -2.40 5.20 -18.77
CA TRP A 317 -2.94 3.87 -18.52
C TRP A 317 -4.07 3.56 -19.49
N THR A 318 -3.98 2.41 -20.16
CA THR A 318 -5.05 1.92 -21.05
C THR A 318 -5.46 0.51 -20.62
N ALA A 319 -6.67 0.35 -20.08
CA ALA A 319 -7.19 -0.97 -19.72
C ALA A 319 -7.40 -1.83 -20.97
N LEU A 320 -6.99 -3.10 -20.89
CA LEU A 320 -6.99 -4.05 -22.00
C LEU A 320 -8.02 -5.16 -21.79
N GLY A 321 -8.56 -5.68 -22.89
CA GLY A 321 -9.48 -6.82 -22.86
C GLY A 321 -10.93 -6.41 -22.57
N ASP A 322 -11.68 -7.31 -21.96
CA ASP A 322 -13.10 -7.19 -21.62
C ASP A 322 -13.36 -7.15 -20.10
N GLU A 323 -12.38 -7.56 -19.30
CA GLU A 323 -12.41 -7.44 -17.84
C GLU A 323 -12.08 -6.00 -17.40
N GLN A 324 -12.80 -5.49 -16.40
CA GLN A 324 -12.45 -4.23 -15.75
C GLN A 324 -11.11 -4.37 -15.02
N PHE A 325 -10.15 -3.51 -15.36
CA PHE A 325 -8.87 -3.43 -14.69
C PHE A 325 -9.01 -2.80 -13.30
N ALA A 326 -8.23 -3.27 -12.32
CA ALA A 326 -8.05 -2.57 -11.07
C ALA A 326 -6.64 -2.70 -10.49
N MET A 327 -6.18 -1.63 -9.84
CA MET A 327 -4.94 -1.59 -9.07
C MET A 327 -5.13 -0.84 -7.75
N ALA A 328 -4.43 -1.27 -6.71
CA ALA A 328 -4.24 -0.47 -5.51
C ALA A 328 -3.00 0.41 -5.69
N THR A 329 -3.08 1.68 -5.30
CA THR A 329 -1.98 2.64 -5.43
C THR A 329 -1.71 3.35 -4.12
N VAL A 330 -0.44 3.41 -3.72
CA VAL A 330 0.07 4.28 -2.67
C VAL A 330 0.85 5.41 -3.35
N MET A 331 0.26 6.60 -3.40
CA MET A 331 0.86 7.78 -4.04
C MET A 331 1.50 8.66 -2.96
N ILE A 332 2.81 8.75 -2.94
CA ILE A 332 3.55 9.50 -1.91
C ILE A 332 4.06 10.79 -2.54
N ASP A 333 3.79 11.94 -1.90
CA ASP A 333 4.31 13.23 -2.35
C ASP A 333 5.84 13.17 -2.46
N ALA A 334 6.37 13.62 -3.60
CA ALA A 334 7.80 13.64 -3.87
C ALA A 334 8.15 14.97 -4.53
N THR A 335 9.15 15.66 -3.98
CA THR A 335 9.65 16.87 -4.62
C THR A 335 10.24 16.52 -5.98
N ALA A 336 9.86 17.26 -7.03
CA ALA A 336 10.64 17.22 -8.25
C ALA A 336 12.03 17.77 -7.90
N ASP A 337 13.10 17.06 -8.25
CA ASP A 337 14.44 17.65 -8.19
C ASP A 337 14.37 18.99 -8.92
N ASN A 338 14.63 20.09 -8.21
CA ASN A 338 14.71 21.40 -8.84
C ASN A 338 15.78 21.31 -9.94
N ALA A 339 15.35 21.39 -11.20
CA ALA A 339 16.22 21.51 -12.36
C ALA A 339 17.11 22.75 -12.29
#